data_AF-A0A7W7LK39-F1
#
_entry.id   AF-A0A7W7LK39-F1
#
_cell.length_a   1.000
_cell.length_b   1.000
_cell.length_c   1.000
_cell.angle_alpha   90.00
_cell.angle_beta   90.00
_cell.angle_gamma   90.00
#
_symmetry.space_group_name_H-M   'P 1'
#
loop_
_entity.id
_entity.type
_entity.pdbx_description
1 polymer ?
#
loop_
_entity_poly.entity_id
_entity_poly.type
_entity_poly.pdbx_seq_one_letter_code
_entity_poly.pdbx_strand_id
1 'polypeptide(L)'
;MNTPATPDCSLVFPPDPAWVRAAREAVRSLLAAAHRTELTDTALVLTSEVVTNAVNACQAQHCNAPVRLNAEWTQRQQLHVLVHDKAPGLPMRRGASWPPDAESGRGLTLIAHSADAWGVCESGGDRGKATWFVLGVRPAKARSLVGCTDCKKLETARRRAVAKGEETRIVEATIAVRSHFRHAHLMRGELW
;
A
#
# COMPACT_ATOMS: atom_id res chain seq x y z
N MET A 1 -14.46 -22.66 20.27
CA MET A 1 -12.98 -22.62 20.22
C MET A 1 -12.58 -21.16 20.23
N ASN A 2 -11.90 -20.71 21.29
CA ASN A 2 -11.53 -19.31 21.47
C ASN A 2 -10.27 -19.06 20.64
N THR A 3 -10.39 -18.44 19.48
CA THR A 3 -9.24 -18.04 18.67
C THR A 3 -8.41 -17.04 19.48
N PRO A 4 -7.08 -17.22 19.62
CA PRO A 4 -6.26 -16.21 20.29
C PRO A 4 -6.37 -14.88 19.54
N ALA A 5 -6.59 -13.79 20.28
CA ALA A 5 -6.56 -12.45 19.74
C ALA A 5 -5.17 -12.20 19.13
N THR A 6 -5.12 -11.85 17.86
CA THR A 6 -3.89 -11.41 17.21
C THR A 6 -3.58 -9.98 17.65
N PRO A 7 -2.30 -9.60 17.81
CA PRO A 7 -1.97 -8.23 18.22
C PRO A 7 -2.51 -7.22 17.20
N ASP A 8 -3.08 -6.14 17.70
CA ASP A 8 -3.58 -5.01 16.92
C ASP A 8 -3.22 -3.67 17.60
N CYS A 9 -3.35 -2.58 16.84
CA CYS A 9 -3.32 -1.23 17.37
C CYS A 9 -4.24 -0.32 16.55
N SER A 10 -4.92 0.58 17.24
CA SER A 10 -5.73 1.63 16.62
C SER A 10 -5.33 3.00 17.15
N LEU A 11 -5.17 3.97 16.26
CA LEU A 11 -4.89 5.37 16.58
C LEU A 11 -5.91 6.27 15.89
N VAL A 12 -6.38 7.28 16.61
CA VAL A 12 -7.22 8.35 16.08
C VAL A 12 -6.55 9.67 16.39
N PHE A 13 -6.31 10.49 15.36
CA PHE A 13 -5.54 11.72 15.49
C PHE A 13 -6.03 12.80 14.53
N PRO A 14 -5.81 14.10 14.86
CA PRO A 14 -6.07 15.18 13.92
C PRO A 14 -5.21 15.04 12.65
N PRO A 15 -5.62 15.58 11.50
CA PRO A 15 -4.86 15.56 10.26
C PRO A 15 -3.64 16.51 10.33
N ASP A 16 -2.67 16.15 11.18
CA ASP A 16 -1.46 16.90 11.48
C ASP A 16 -0.22 16.00 11.23
N PRO A 17 0.76 16.45 10.43
CA PRO A 17 2.00 15.71 10.15
C PRO A 17 2.79 15.28 11.40
N ALA A 18 2.61 15.95 12.54
CA ALA A 18 3.23 15.58 13.80
C ALA A 18 2.90 14.12 14.23
N TRP A 19 1.75 13.59 13.80
CA TRP A 19 1.30 12.24 14.12
C TRP A 19 1.94 11.13 13.28
N VAL A 20 2.63 11.45 12.19
CA VAL A 20 3.31 10.44 11.37
C VAL A 20 4.34 9.66 12.19
N ARG A 21 5.06 10.34 13.11
CA ARG A 21 6.00 9.67 14.03
C ARG A 21 5.27 8.73 14.99
N ALA A 22 4.18 9.17 15.60
CA ALA A 22 3.41 8.34 16.54
C ALA A 22 2.83 7.10 15.85
N ALA A 23 2.33 7.25 14.61
CA ALA A 23 1.86 6.14 13.79
C ALA A 23 2.96 5.10 13.52
N ARG A 24 4.18 5.54 13.19
CA ARG A 24 5.33 4.64 13.03
C ARG A 24 5.68 3.91 14.32
N GLU A 25 5.72 4.61 15.46
CA GLU A 25 6.05 4.00 16.75
C GLU A 25 5.03 2.91 17.11
N ALA A 26 3.73 3.16 16.90
CA ALA A 26 2.69 2.15 17.15
C ALA A 26 2.88 0.90 16.28
N VAL A 27 3.12 1.07 14.97
CA VAL A 27 3.39 -0.07 14.07
C VAL A 27 4.70 -0.78 14.42
N ARG A 28 5.74 -0.06 14.85
CA ARG A 28 6.99 -0.64 15.35
C ARG A 28 6.75 -1.51 16.58
N SER A 29 5.98 -1.02 17.56
CA SER A 29 5.62 -1.79 18.75
C SER A 29 4.83 -3.05 18.38
N LEU A 30 3.91 -2.95 17.42
CA LEU A 30 3.13 -4.08 16.94
C LEU A 30 3.98 -5.15 16.25
N LEU A 31 4.98 -4.76 15.47
CA LEU A 31 5.95 -5.67 14.85
C LEU A 31 6.84 -6.35 15.90
N ALA A 32 7.29 -5.60 16.90
CA ALA A 32 8.11 -6.12 18.00
C ALA A 32 7.33 -7.14 18.84
N ALA A 33 6.07 -6.86 19.16
CA ALA A 33 5.20 -7.76 19.91
C ALA A 33 4.94 -9.09 19.17
N ALA A 34 4.93 -9.08 17.84
CA ALA A 34 4.78 -10.28 17.02
C ALA A 34 6.11 -10.95 16.65
N HIS A 35 7.25 -10.42 17.11
CA HIS A 35 8.59 -10.88 16.73
C HIS A 35 8.85 -10.92 15.21
N ARG A 36 8.27 -9.96 14.46
CA ARG A 36 8.39 -9.85 12.99
C ARG A 36 9.25 -8.65 12.59
N THR A 37 10.42 -8.51 13.22
CA THR A 37 11.29 -7.34 13.04
C THR A 37 11.87 -7.23 11.63
N GLU A 38 11.89 -8.31 10.85
CA GLU A 38 12.33 -8.31 9.46
C GLU A 38 11.44 -7.47 8.53
N LEU A 39 10.21 -7.15 8.94
CA LEU A 39 9.28 -6.31 8.19
C LEU A 39 9.37 -4.82 8.57
N THR A 40 10.19 -4.46 9.56
CA THR A 40 10.18 -3.12 10.18
C THR A 40 10.44 -2.00 9.19
N ASP A 41 11.54 -2.05 8.44
CA ASP A 41 11.92 -0.94 7.57
C ASP A 41 10.83 -0.66 6.52
N THR A 42 10.33 -1.72 5.87
CA THR A 42 9.24 -1.62 4.89
C THR A 42 7.95 -1.11 5.53
N ALA A 43 7.52 -1.71 6.65
CA ALA A 43 6.28 -1.33 7.31
C ALA A 43 6.29 0.15 7.73
N LEU A 44 7.39 0.63 8.32
CA LEU A 44 7.47 2.01 8.82
C LEU A 44 7.50 3.06 7.70
N VAL A 45 8.17 2.75 6.60
CA VAL A 45 8.13 3.59 5.40
C VAL A 45 6.71 3.63 4.84
N LEU A 46 6.08 2.48 4.64
CA LEU A 46 4.73 2.42 4.09
C LEU A 46 3.69 3.07 5.00
N THR A 47 3.78 2.88 6.32
CA THR A 47 2.96 3.58 7.32
C THR A 47 3.12 5.09 7.19
N SER A 48 4.35 5.58 7.01
CA SER A 48 4.58 7.02 6.81
C SER A 48 3.89 7.53 5.56
N GLU A 49 3.99 6.81 4.44
CA GLU A 49 3.34 7.19 3.19
C GLU A 49 1.82 7.21 3.30
N VAL A 50 1.19 6.16 3.86
CA VAL A 50 -0.28 6.11 3.97
C VAL A 50 -0.83 7.17 4.92
N VAL A 51 -0.15 7.44 6.03
CA VAL A 51 -0.56 8.48 6.99
C VAL A 51 -0.34 9.87 6.40
N THR A 52 0.79 10.11 5.73
CA THR A 52 1.08 11.39 5.08
C THR A 52 0.07 11.67 3.96
N ASN A 53 -0.30 10.67 3.17
CA ASN A 53 -1.32 10.81 2.14
C ASN A 53 -2.68 11.21 2.74
N ALA A 54 -3.10 10.57 3.84
CA ALA A 54 -4.35 10.89 4.54
C ALA A 54 -4.35 12.32 5.11
N VAL A 55 -3.27 12.70 5.81
CA VAL A 55 -3.09 14.04 6.38
C VAL A 55 -3.12 15.10 5.29
N ASN A 56 -2.34 14.93 4.21
CA ASN A 56 -2.29 15.87 3.11
C ASN A 56 -3.64 16.00 2.38
N ALA A 57 -4.37 14.89 2.21
CA ALA A 57 -5.70 14.91 1.61
C ALA A 57 -6.68 15.71 2.47
N CYS A 58 -6.64 15.55 3.79
CA CYS A 58 -7.44 16.34 4.71
C CYS A 58 -7.08 17.83 4.66
N GLN A 59 -5.80 18.16 4.74
CA GLN A 59 -5.35 19.56 4.71
C GLN A 59 -5.70 20.27 3.40
N ALA A 60 -5.48 19.62 2.26
CA ALA A 60 -5.78 20.16 0.94
C ALA A 60 -7.28 20.47 0.73
N GLN A 61 -8.16 19.83 1.51
CA GLN A 61 -9.61 19.98 1.41
C GLN A 61 -10.23 20.61 2.67
N HIS A 62 -9.41 21.19 3.54
CA HIS A 62 -9.85 21.77 4.82
C HIS A 62 -10.72 20.82 5.65
N CYS A 63 -10.45 19.51 5.57
CA CYS A 63 -11.14 18.49 6.33
C CYS A 63 -10.51 18.39 7.72
N ASN A 64 -11.25 18.81 8.75
CA ASN A 64 -10.83 18.75 10.15
C ASN A 64 -11.20 17.42 10.83
N ALA A 65 -11.74 16.46 10.08
CA ALA A 65 -12.11 15.17 10.64
C ALA A 65 -10.85 14.36 11.02
N PRO A 66 -10.90 13.59 12.13
CA PRO A 66 -9.78 12.74 12.53
C PRO A 66 -9.41 11.69 11.47
N VAL A 67 -8.11 11.47 11.33
CA VAL A 67 -7.54 10.33 10.62
C VAL A 67 -7.53 9.14 11.59
N ARG A 68 -7.86 7.95 11.09
CA ARG A 68 -7.83 6.71 11.86
C ARG A 68 -6.84 5.73 11.24
N LEU A 69 -5.88 5.27 12.01
CA LEU A 69 -5.01 4.16 11.65
C LEU A 69 -5.45 2.92 12.41
N ASN A 70 -5.64 1.82 11.71
CA ASN A 70 -5.78 0.49 12.28
C ASN A 70 -4.66 -0.38 11.72
N ALA A 71 -3.94 -1.07 12.58
CA ALA A 71 -2.98 -2.09 12.17
C ALA A 71 -3.23 -3.36 12.96
N GLU A 72 -3.25 -4.50 12.28
CA GLU A 72 -3.57 -5.78 12.88
C GLU A 72 -2.74 -6.89 12.25
N TRP A 73 -2.43 -7.90 13.05
CA TRP A 73 -1.97 -9.17 12.53
C TRP A 73 -3.16 -10.06 12.20
N THR A 74 -3.13 -10.71 11.03
CA THR A 74 -4.07 -11.79 10.73
C THR A 74 -3.57 -13.10 11.34
N GLN A 75 -4.47 -14.09 11.43
CA GLN A 75 -4.11 -15.47 11.80
C GLN A 75 -3.03 -16.07 10.89
N ARG A 76 -2.90 -15.57 9.65
CA ARG A 76 -1.90 -16.01 8.67
C ARG A 76 -0.56 -15.29 8.83
N GLN A 77 -0.35 -14.56 9.92
CA GLN A 77 0.88 -13.82 10.20
C GLN A 77 1.18 -12.75 9.13
N GLN A 78 0.13 -12.10 8.67
CA GLN A 78 0.19 -10.96 7.76
C GLN A 78 -0.13 -9.68 8.54
N LEU A 79 0.67 -8.64 8.36
CA LEU A 79 0.40 -7.32 8.92
C LEU A 79 -0.51 -6.57 7.95
N HIS A 80 -1.69 -6.20 8.40
CA HIS A 80 -2.60 -5.31 7.70
C HIS A 80 -2.50 -3.92 8.31
N VAL A 81 -2.32 -2.89 7.50
CA VAL A 81 -2.38 -1.49 7.95
C VAL A 81 -3.39 -0.76 7.09
N LEU A 82 -4.34 -0.10 7.73
CA LEU A 82 -5.42 0.65 7.11
C LEU A 82 -5.47 2.04 7.72
N VAL A 83 -5.44 3.07 6.86
CA VAL A 83 -5.58 4.47 7.26
C VAL A 83 -6.80 5.06 6.59
N HIS A 84 -7.74 5.52 7.40
CA HIS A 84 -8.99 6.14 6.97
C HIS A 84 -8.97 7.64 7.22
N ASP A 85 -9.38 8.41 6.22
CA ASP A 85 -9.61 9.85 6.30
C ASP A 85 -11.00 10.23 5.75
N LYS A 86 -11.53 11.39 6.12
CA LYS A 86 -12.83 11.88 5.62
C LYS A 86 -12.72 12.90 4.49
N ALA A 87 -11.53 13.09 3.89
CA ALA A 87 -11.42 13.94 2.71
C ALA A 87 -12.05 13.24 1.50
N PRO A 88 -13.01 13.89 0.79
CA PRO A 88 -13.65 13.29 -0.37
C PRO A 88 -12.67 13.03 -1.52
N GLY A 89 -13.06 12.09 -2.39
CA GLY A 89 -12.29 11.68 -3.56
C GLY A 89 -11.16 10.70 -3.23
N LEU A 90 -10.81 9.88 -4.22
CA LEU A 90 -9.73 8.90 -4.14
C LEU A 90 -8.36 9.58 -4.37
N PRO A 91 -7.27 9.06 -3.79
CA PRO A 91 -5.91 9.49 -4.11
C PRO A 91 -5.66 9.20 -5.59
N MET A 92 -5.58 10.24 -6.42
CA MET A 92 -5.25 10.06 -7.82
C MET A 92 -3.76 9.72 -7.96
N ARG A 93 -3.46 8.59 -8.61
CA ARG A 93 -2.12 8.30 -9.14
C ARG A 93 -1.82 9.34 -10.22
N ARG A 94 -0.77 10.15 -10.07
CA ARG A 94 -0.37 11.13 -11.10
C ARG A 94 0.37 10.47 -12.26
N GLY A 95 0.04 10.90 -13.48
CA GLY A 95 0.80 10.64 -14.72
C GLY A 95 1.99 11.59 -14.87
N ALA A 96 2.72 11.49 -15.98
CA ALA A 96 4.02 12.15 -16.21
C ALA A 96 3.94 13.68 -16.38
N SER A 97 2.74 14.25 -16.37
CA SER A 97 2.43 15.66 -16.66
C SER A 97 2.44 16.59 -15.45
N TRP A 98 2.79 16.11 -14.26
CA TRP A 98 2.87 16.95 -13.05
C TRP A 98 4.27 17.51 -12.79
N PRO A 99 4.39 18.71 -12.18
CA PRO A 99 5.68 19.31 -11.85
C PRO A 99 6.55 18.36 -11.01
N PRO A 100 7.85 18.20 -11.33
CA PRO A 100 8.75 17.25 -10.68
C PRO A 100 8.93 17.46 -9.16
N ASP A 101 8.59 18.67 -8.69
CA ASP A 101 8.73 19.12 -7.30
C ASP A 101 7.46 18.94 -6.46
N ALA A 102 6.37 18.41 -7.04
CA ALA A 102 5.15 18.13 -6.30
C ALA A 102 5.24 16.77 -5.60
N GLU A 103 5.47 16.77 -4.28
CA GLU A 103 5.65 15.56 -3.43
C GLU A 103 4.45 14.60 -3.43
N SER A 104 3.25 15.10 -3.74
CA SER A 104 1.98 14.36 -3.74
C SER A 104 1.85 13.39 -4.94
N GLY A 105 2.59 12.27 -4.91
CA GLY A 105 2.48 11.21 -5.93
C GLY A 105 3.53 10.09 -5.83
N ARG A 106 4.64 10.33 -5.12
CA ARG A 106 5.68 9.32 -4.87
C ARG A 106 5.21 8.25 -3.87
N GLY A 107 4.41 8.63 -2.88
CA GLY A 107 3.98 7.72 -1.81
C GLY A 107 3.17 6.51 -2.27
N LEU A 108 2.17 6.71 -3.14
CA LEU A 108 1.41 5.59 -3.72
C LEU A 108 2.27 4.69 -4.62
N THR A 109 3.31 5.27 -5.24
CA THR A 109 4.26 4.49 -6.03
C THR A 109 5.11 3.62 -5.12
N LEU A 110 5.58 4.14 -3.99
CA LEU A 110 6.34 3.37 -3.00
C LEU A 110 5.51 2.24 -2.38
N ILE A 111 4.28 2.54 -1.94
CA ILE A 111 3.32 1.54 -1.47
C ILE A 111 3.11 0.44 -2.51
N ALA A 112 2.93 0.82 -3.78
CA ALA A 112 2.68 -0.14 -4.84
C ALA A 112 3.86 -1.03 -5.21
N HIS A 113 5.09 -0.64 -4.86
CA HIS A 113 6.29 -1.45 -5.12
C HIS A 113 6.69 -2.31 -3.93
N SER A 114 6.46 -1.85 -2.70
CA SER A 114 7.01 -2.48 -1.49
C SER A 114 5.99 -3.29 -0.69
N ALA A 115 4.69 -3.11 -0.93
CA ALA A 115 3.65 -3.89 -0.25
C ALA A 115 3.34 -5.21 -0.98
N ASP A 116 3.05 -6.28 -0.23
CA ASP A 116 2.59 -7.55 -0.79
C ASP A 116 1.20 -7.38 -1.43
N ALA A 117 0.32 -6.65 -0.76
CA ALA A 117 -0.96 -6.16 -1.28
C ALA A 117 -1.23 -4.73 -0.79
N TRP A 118 -1.97 -3.95 -1.56
CA TRP A 118 -2.37 -2.60 -1.17
C TRP A 118 -3.59 -2.17 -1.99
N GLY A 119 -4.27 -1.14 -1.52
CA GLY A 119 -5.37 -0.55 -2.26
C GLY A 119 -5.90 0.72 -1.62
N VAL A 120 -6.92 1.26 -2.26
CA VAL A 120 -7.75 2.34 -1.73
C VAL A 120 -9.20 1.96 -1.95
N CYS A 121 -10.04 2.13 -0.93
CA CYS A 121 -11.48 2.00 -1.04
C CYS A 121 -12.17 3.25 -0.50
N GLU A 122 -13.33 3.59 -1.08
CA GLU A 122 -14.22 4.56 -0.46
C GLU A 122 -14.83 3.94 0.80
N SER A 123 -14.99 4.75 1.85
CA SER A 123 -15.73 4.30 3.02
C SER A 123 -17.22 4.37 2.68
N GLY A 124 -17.89 3.22 2.59
CA GLY A 124 -19.32 3.17 2.29
C GLY A 124 -20.14 3.98 3.32
N GLY A 125 -21.02 4.86 2.84
CA GLY A 125 -21.98 5.61 3.67
C GLY A 125 -21.42 6.88 4.36
N ASP A 126 -20.17 6.83 4.83
CA ASP A 126 -19.48 7.96 5.48
C ASP A 126 -18.50 8.58 4.48
N ARG A 127 -18.66 9.86 4.13
CA ARG A 127 -17.69 10.59 3.27
C ARG A 127 -16.25 10.30 3.72
N GLY A 128 -15.42 9.76 2.83
CA GLY A 128 -14.04 9.42 3.13
C GLY A 128 -13.49 8.27 2.29
N LYS A 129 -12.24 7.92 2.58
CA LYS A 129 -11.49 6.85 1.91
C LYS A 129 -10.60 6.14 2.93
N ALA A 130 -10.26 4.91 2.62
CA ALA A 130 -9.25 4.15 3.32
C ALA A 130 -8.13 3.74 2.36
N THR A 131 -6.89 4.08 2.70
CA THR A 131 -5.69 3.54 2.03
C THR A 131 -5.12 2.44 2.90
N TRP A 132 -4.78 1.30 2.32
CA TRP A 132 -4.31 0.14 3.07
C TRP A 132 -3.17 -0.59 2.37
N PHE A 133 -2.38 -1.33 3.15
CA PHE A 133 -1.37 -2.25 2.66
C PHE A 133 -1.25 -3.51 3.54
N VAL A 134 -0.64 -4.54 2.97
CA VAL A 134 -0.40 -5.84 3.61
C VAL A 134 1.08 -6.20 3.44
N LEU A 135 1.68 -6.75 4.50
CA LEU A 135 3.03 -7.31 4.52
C LEU A 135 3.05 -8.69 5.18
N GLY A 136 4.06 -9.49 4.87
CA GLY A 136 4.29 -10.79 5.50
C GLY A 136 3.55 -11.94 4.83
N VAL A 137 3.10 -11.76 3.58
CA VAL A 137 2.68 -12.88 2.73
C VAL A 137 3.94 -13.70 2.43
N ARG A 138 4.21 -14.76 3.22
CA ARG A 138 5.35 -15.64 2.93
C ARG A 138 5.29 -16.10 1.47
N PRO A 139 6.33 -15.91 0.66
CA PRO A 139 6.44 -16.70 -0.55
C PRO A 139 6.63 -18.15 -0.14
N ALA A 140 5.75 -19.05 -0.56
CA ALA A 140 6.09 -20.47 -0.63
C ALA A 140 7.27 -20.58 -1.60
N LYS A 141 8.50 -20.66 -1.07
CA LYS A 141 9.79 -20.78 -1.81
C LYS A 141 9.70 -20.32 -3.28
N ALA A 142 9.75 -19.01 -3.51
CA ALA A 142 9.93 -18.47 -4.85
C ALA A 142 11.24 -19.05 -5.43
N ARG A 143 11.14 -19.91 -6.46
CA ARG A 143 12.31 -20.27 -7.28
C ARG A 143 12.60 -19.08 -8.21
N SER A 144 13.83 -18.57 -8.15
CA SER A 144 14.40 -17.59 -9.11
C SER A 144 14.18 -18.09 -10.56
N LEU A 145 13.60 -17.36 -11.53
CA LEU A 145 13.67 -15.97 -12.05
C LEU A 145 14.57 -15.73 -13.29
N VAL A 146 14.95 -16.78 -14.02
CA VAL A 146 15.46 -16.63 -15.41
C VAL A 146 14.63 -17.50 -16.35
N GLY A 147 13.78 -16.89 -17.19
CA GLY A 147 13.10 -17.59 -18.29
C GLY A 147 11.58 -17.47 -18.38
N CYS A 148 10.88 -16.76 -17.48
CA CYS A 148 9.44 -16.58 -17.62
C CYS A 148 9.11 -15.81 -18.91
N THR A 149 8.55 -16.50 -19.90
CA THR A 149 8.23 -15.95 -21.21
C THR A 149 7.16 -14.88 -21.14
N ASP A 150 6.20 -15.01 -20.22
CA ASP A 150 5.10 -14.07 -20.08
C ASP A 150 5.54 -12.78 -19.39
N CYS A 151 6.39 -12.88 -18.35
CA CYS A 151 7.01 -11.71 -17.74
C CYS A 151 7.86 -10.93 -18.77
N LYS A 152 8.64 -11.61 -19.62
CA LYS A 152 9.40 -10.99 -20.72
C LYS A 152 8.50 -10.29 -21.74
N LYS A 153 7.37 -10.91 -22.12
CA LYS A 153 6.40 -10.32 -23.06
C LYS A 153 5.75 -9.06 -22.48
N LEU A 154 5.33 -9.13 -21.22
CA LEU A 154 4.68 -8.00 -20.55
C LEU A 154 5.66 -6.84 -20.34
N GLU A 155 6.92 -7.12 -20.00
CA GLU A 155 7.96 -6.09 -19.93
C GLU A 155 8.24 -5.45 -21.29
N THR A 156 8.24 -6.25 -22.36
CA THR A 156 8.43 -5.74 -23.72
C THR A 156 7.25 -4.85 -24.15
N ALA A 157 6.02 -5.25 -23.82
CA ALA A 157 4.83 -4.43 -24.05
C ALA A 157 4.88 -3.10 -23.27
N ARG A 158 5.32 -3.15 -22.00
CA ARG A 158 5.52 -1.96 -21.17
C ARG A 158 6.56 -1.02 -21.78
N ARG A 159 7.73 -1.53 -22.19
CA ARG A 159 8.78 -0.74 -22.85
C ARG A 159 8.28 -0.10 -24.15
N ARG A 160 7.47 -0.81 -24.93
CA ARG A 160 6.87 -0.29 -26.17
C ARG A 160 5.85 0.81 -25.91
N ALA A 161 5.00 0.66 -24.89
CA ALA A 161 4.04 1.69 -24.50
C ALA A 161 4.76 2.96 -24.04
N VAL A 162 5.87 2.82 -23.28
CA VAL A 162 6.72 3.94 -22.86
C VAL A 162 7.35 4.64 -24.06
N ALA A 163 7.92 3.89 -24.99
CA ALA A 163 8.54 4.45 -26.19
C ALA A 163 7.54 5.20 -27.08
N LYS A 164 6.26 4.84 -27.03
CA LYS A 164 5.18 5.50 -27.78
C LYS A 164 4.50 6.66 -27.03
N GLY A 165 4.83 6.87 -25.75
CA GLY A 165 4.19 7.89 -24.93
C GLY A 165 2.69 7.66 -24.66
N GLU A 166 2.20 6.42 -24.78
CA GLU A 166 0.79 6.09 -24.60
C GLU A 166 0.48 5.88 -23.11
N GLU A 167 0.21 6.96 -22.37
CA GLU A 167 0.06 6.93 -20.91
C GLU A 167 -0.87 5.83 -20.38
N THR A 168 -2.06 5.66 -20.99
CA THR A 168 -3.01 4.62 -20.58
C THR A 168 -2.43 3.21 -20.74
N ARG A 169 -1.77 2.93 -21.88
CA ARG A 169 -1.16 1.61 -22.14
C ARG A 169 0.06 1.35 -21.25
N ILE A 170 0.78 2.40 -20.85
CA ILE A 170 1.90 2.28 -19.90
C ILE A 170 1.39 1.83 -18.54
N VAL A 171 0.30 2.43 -18.07
CA VAL A 171 -0.32 2.07 -16.79
C VAL A 171 -0.85 0.65 -16.83
N GLU A 172 -1.61 0.29 -17.87
CA GLU A 172 -2.13 -1.07 -18.07
C GLU A 172 -1.01 -2.11 -18.14
N ALA A 173 0.04 -1.87 -18.94
CA ALA A 173 1.17 -2.79 -19.06
C ALA A 173 1.96 -2.91 -17.75
N THR A 174 2.07 -1.82 -16.99
CA THR A 174 2.73 -1.84 -15.67
C THR A 174 1.91 -2.64 -14.65
N ILE A 175 0.59 -2.45 -14.66
CA ILE A 175 -0.34 -3.25 -13.83
C ILE A 175 -0.25 -4.72 -14.24
N ALA A 176 -0.22 -5.03 -15.54
CA ALA A 176 -0.15 -6.39 -16.04
C ALA A 176 1.16 -7.10 -15.67
N VAL A 177 2.33 -6.42 -15.78
CA VAL A 177 3.62 -6.98 -15.32
C VAL A 177 3.56 -7.31 -13.84
N ARG A 178 3.05 -6.39 -13.00
CA ARG A 178 2.97 -6.57 -11.55
C ARG A 178 1.94 -7.64 -11.16
N SER A 179 0.78 -7.63 -11.82
CA SER A 179 -0.27 -8.63 -11.62
C SER A 179 0.23 -10.03 -12.00
N HIS A 180 0.89 -10.17 -13.15
CA HIS A 180 1.47 -11.44 -13.56
C HIS A 180 2.56 -11.90 -12.60
N PHE A 181 3.44 -11.00 -12.16
CA PHE A 181 4.46 -11.34 -11.16
C PHE A 181 3.81 -11.83 -9.86
N ARG A 182 2.78 -11.13 -9.37
CA ARG A 182 2.02 -11.52 -8.18
C ARG A 182 1.34 -12.89 -8.35
N HIS A 183 0.65 -13.13 -9.46
CA HIS A 183 -0.09 -14.39 -9.66
C HIS A 183 0.84 -15.56 -10.03
N ALA A 184 1.70 -15.39 -11.04
CA ALA A 184 2.49 -16.49 -11.59
C ALA A 184 3.72 -16.85 -10.73
N HIS A 185 4.22 -15.91 -9.93
CA HIS A 185 5.48 -16.08 -9.18
C HIS A 185 5.34 -15.92 -7.66
N LEU A 186 4.29 -15.26 -7.15
CA LEU A 186 4.06 -15.12 -5.71
C LEU A 186 2.86 -15.92 -5.19
N MET A 187 1.83 -16.18 -6.02
CA MET A 187 0.59 -16.83 -5.61
C MET A 187 0.30 -18.10 -6.44
N ARG A 188 0.80 -19.26 -6.02
CA ARG A 188 0.12 -20.53 -6.36
C ARG A 188 -0.46 -21.14 -5.10
N GLY A 189 -1.75 -20.87 -4.94
CA GLY A 189 -2.60 -21.29 -3.84
C GLY A 189 -3.91 -20.53 -3.92
N GLU A 190 -4.58 -20.64 -5.07
CA GLU A 190 -5.99 -20.33 -5.28
C GLU A 190 -6.85 -20.86 -4.12
N LEU A 191 -7.99 -20.31 -3.69
CA LEU A 191 -8.86 -19.20 -4.08
C LEU A 191 -9.97 -19.17 -2.98
N TRP A 192 -10.59 -18.00 -2.76
CA TRP A 192 -11.90 -17.73 -2.13
C TRP A 192 -12.26 -18.36 -0.77
#